data_AF-A0A9Q2S878-F1
#
_entry.id   AF-A0A9Q2S878-F1
#
_cell.length_a   1.000
_cell.length_b   1.000
_cell.length_c   1.000
_cell.angle_alpha   90.00
_cell.angle_beta   90.00
_cell.angle_gamma   90.00
#
_symmetry.space_group_name_H-M   'P 1'
#
loop_
_entity.id
_entity.type
_entity.pdbx_description
1 polymer ?
#
loop_
_entity_poly.entity_id
_entity_poly.type
_entity_poly.pdbx_seq_one_letter_code
_entity_poly.pdbx_strand_id
1 'polypeptide(L)'
;MSDFNPVSVEQSIRQCANNIARGVTVCSNAYAEFLKADHVYDQAFARAYLEAGGAAHERKYRAELETAAEREKRDIADAAYRYADRQAKALESELRAMQSVGASVRGMYGVAGRGEQ
;
A
#
# COMPACT_ATOMS: atom_id res chain seq x y z
N MET A 1 -0.24 -30.34 -6.41
CA MET A 1 0.93 -30.29 -5.51
C MET A 1 1.97 -29.48 -6.28
N SER A 2 2.27 -28.25 -5.86
CA SER A 2 3.21 -27.42 -6.62
C SER A 2 4.62 -27.93 -6.36
N ASP A 3 5.25 -28.53 -7.36
CA ASP A 3 6.64 -28.98 -7.24
C ASP A 3 7.53 -27.75 -7.15
N PHE A 4 8.07 -27.51 -5.95
CA PHE A 4 9.09 -26.49 -5.71
C PHE A 4 10.42 -26.98 -6.28
N ASN A 5 10.58 -26.79 -7.60
CA ASN A 5 11.87 -26.94 -8.26
C ASN A 5 12.60 -25.59 -8.30
N PRO A 6 13.93 -25.57 -8.48
CA PRO A 6 14.70 -24.32 -8.45
C PRO A 6 14.20 -23.28 -9.45
N VAL A 7 13.78 -23.70 -10.64
CA VAL A 7 13.32 -22.80 -11.71
C VAL A 7 11.98 -22.14 -11.34
N SER A 8 11.03 -22.90 -10.80
CA SER A 8 9.72 -22.36 -10.40
C SER A 8 9.82 -21.36 -9.25
N VAL A 9 10.74 -21.59 -8.31
CA VAL A 9 11.03 -20.64 -7.22
C VAL A 9 11.64 -19.35 -7.76
N GLU A 10 12.65 -19.43 -8.63
CA GLU A 10 13.29 -18.24 -9.23
C GLU A 10 12.30 -17.42 -10.08
N GLN A 11 11.42 -18.09 -10.84
CA GLN A 11 10.35 -17.41 -11.58
C GLN A 11 9.40 -16.65 -10.65
N SER A 12 9.04 -17.26 -9.52
CA SER A 12 8.15 -16.65 -8.53
C SER A 12 8.80 -15.46 -7.82
N ILE A 13 10.09 -15.56 -7.49
CA ILE A 13 10.89 -14.44 -6.95
C ILE A 13 10.90 -13.26 -7.93
N ARG A 14 11.19 -13.53 -9.22
CA ARG A 14 11.17 -12.50 -10.27
C ARG A 14 9.78 -11.88 -10.42
N GLN A 15 8.72 -12.68 -10.37
CA GLN A 15 7.36 -12.19 -10.45
C GLN A 15 7.01 -11.28 -9.27
N CYS A 16 7.40 -11.66 -8.05
CA CYS A 16 7.19 -10.85 -6.85
C CYS A 16 7.94 -9.52 -6.93
N ALA A 17 9.21 -9.53 -7.38
CA ALA A 17 9.98 -8.31 -7.61
C ALA A 17 9.33 -7.38 -8.65
N ASN A 18 8.81 -7.92 -9.75
CA ASN A 18 8.06 -7.16 -10.75
C ASN A 18 6.76 -6.58 -10.17
N ASN A 19 6.08 -7.31 -9.28
CA ASN A 19 4.88 -6.82 -8.59
C ASN A 19 5.21 -5.66 -7.66
N ILE A 20 6.30 -5.76 -6.90
CA ILE A 20 6.79 -4.67 -6.03
C ILE A 20 7.09 -3.43 -6.86
N ALA A 21 7.82 -3.56 -7.97
CA ALA A 21 8.15 -2.44 -8.84
C ALA A 21 6.90 -1.72 -9.38
N ARG A 22 5.88 -2.49 -9.81
CA ARG A 22 4.58 -1.93 -10.21
C ARG A 22 3.83 -1.28 -9.03
N GLY A 23 3.92 -1.87 -7.85
CA GLY A 23 3.28 -1.39 -6.63
C GLY A 23 3.79 -0.02 -6.15
N VAL A 24 5.06 0.32 -6.42
CA VAL A 24 5.63 1.63 -6.06
C VAL A 24 4.86 2.77 -6.71
N THR A 25 4.56 2.68 -8.02
CA THR A 25 3.79 3.71 -8.73
C THR A 25 2.37 3.80 -8.19
N VAL A 26 1.73 2.68 -7.87
CA VAL A 26 0.38 2.66 -7.29
C VAL A 26 0.35 3.37 -5.93
N CYS A 27 1.31 3.05 -5.05
CA CYS A 27 1.42 3.66 -3.73
C CYS A 27 1.68 5.17 -3.84
N SER A 28 2.62 5.57 -4.71
CA SER A 28 2.94 6.99 -4.94
C SER A 28 1.74 7.78 -5.45
N ASN A 29 0.99 7.22 -6.41
CA ASN A 29 -0.19 7.88 -6.98
C ASN A 29 -1.30 8.01 -5.94
N ALA A 30 -1.57 6.94 -5.18
CA ALA A 30 -2.57 6.96 -4.11
C ALA A 30 -2.22 7.98 -3.03
N TYR A 31 -0.94 8.10 -2.66
CA TYR A 31 -0.48 9.10 -1.70
C TYR A 31 -0.65 10.53 -2.23
N ALA A 32 -0.31 10.77 -3.49
CA ALA A 32 -0.49 12.09 -4.12
C ALA A 32 -1.97 12.50 -4.17
N GLU A 33 -2.87 11.57 -4.50
CA GLU A 33 -4.31 11.83 -4.49
C GLU A 33 -4.85 12.08 -3.08
N PHE A 34 -4.36 11.35 -2.08
CA PHE A 34 -4.67 11.62 -0.67
C PHE A 34 -4.26 13.04 -0.26
N LEU A 35 -3.02 13.44 -0.51
CA LEU A 35 -2.53 14.79 -0.16
C LEU A 35 -3.34 15.89 -0.87
N LYS A 36 -3.71 15.66 -2.13
CA LYS A 36 -4.55 16.58 -2.88
C LYS A 36 -5.94 16.70 -2.26
N ALA A 37 -6.58 15.58 -1.93
CA ALA A 37 -7.91 15.58 -1.30
C ALA A 37 -7.88 16.19 0.11
N ASP A 38 -6.82 15.93 0.88
CA ASP A 38 -6.59 16.53 2.20
C ASP A 38 -6.46 18.05 2.10
N HIS A 39 -5.66 18.54 1.15
CA HIS A 39 -5.52 19.98 0.95
C HIS A 39 -6.84 20.65 0.53
N VAL A 40 -7.62 20.00 -0.35
CA VAL A 40 -8.93 20.51 -0.76
C VAL A 40 -9.89 20.58 0.43
N TYR A 41 -9.93 19.55 1.27
CA TYR A 41 -10.73 19.55 2.50
C TYR A 41 -10.31 20.67 3.45
N ASP A 42 -9.01 20.84 3.70
CA ASP A 42 -8.52 21.88 4.61
C ASP A 42 -8.89 23.30 4.14
N GLN A 43 -8.75 23.57 2.84
CA GLN A 43 -9.14 24.85 2.27
C GLN A 43 -10.66 25.08 2.35
N ALA A 44 -11.46 24.06 2.01
CA ALA A 44 -12.91 24.15 2.08
C ALA A 44 -13.38 24.36 3.53
N PHE A 45 -12.80 23.63 4.47
CA PHE A 45 -13.15 23.70 5.89
C PHE A 45 -12.80 25.06 6.47
N ALA A 46 -11.59 25.57 6.19
CA ALA A 46 -11.18 26.89 6.62
C ALA A 46 -12.10 27.98 6.06
N ARG A 47 -12.49 27.89 4.78
CA ARG A 47 -13.43 28.83 4.16
C ARG A 47 -14.79 28.78 4.83
N ALA A 48 -15.39 27.59 4.94
CA ALA A 48 -16.70 27.41 5.57
C ALA A 48 -16.71 27.89 7.04
N TYR A 49 -15.61 27.66 7.77
CA TYR A 49 -15.47 28.13 9.15
C TYR A 49 -15.40 29.66 9.27
N LEU A 50 -14.72 30.33 8.34
CA LEU A 50 -14.62 31.78 8.31
C LEU A 50 -15.93 32.46 7.86
N GLU A 51 -16.65 31.83 6.94
CA GLU A 51 -17.96 32.31 6.46
C GLU A 51 -19.09 32.05 7.46
N ALA A 52 -18.96 31.01 8.28
CA ALA A 52 -19.93 30.72 9.32
C ALA A 52 -20.00 31.87 10.36
N GLY A 53 -21.21 32.36 10.60
CA GLY A 53 -21.51 33.29 11.71
C GLY A 53 -21.76 32.55 13.03
N GLY A 54 -21.76 33.30 14.14
CA GLY A 54 -22.11 32.80 15.46
C GLY A 54 -20.91 32.40 16.33
N ALA A 55 -21.20 31.66 17.41
CA ALA A 55 -20.18 31.23 18.36
C ALA A 55 -19.20 30.23 17.72
N ALA A 56 -17.95 30.21 18.18
CA ALA A 56 -16.89 29.40 17.58
C ALA A 56 -17.23 27.91 17.45
N HIS A 57 -17.93 27.33 18.43
CA HIS A 57 -18.34 25.93 18.40
C HIS A 57 -19.41 25.66 17.34
N GLU A 58 -20.39 26.56 17.18
CA GLU A 58 -21.40 26.44 16.12
C GLU A 58 -20.78 26.56 14.73
N ARG A 59 -19.83 27.49 14.56
CA ARG A 59 -19.09 27.64 13.30
C ARG A 59 -18.36 26.38 12.89
N LYS A 60 -17.75 25.69 13.86
CA LYS A 60 -17.08 24.41 13.62
C LYS A 60 -18.05 23.37 13.08
N TYR A 61 -19.19 23.16 13.74
CA TYR A 61 -20.18 22.19 13.28
C TYR A 61 -20.75 22.54 11.90
N ARG A 62 -20.99 23.82 11.61
CA ARG A 62 -21.43 24.27 10.29
C ARG A 62 -20.40 23.95 9.21
N ALA A 63 -19.13 24.27 9.47
CA ALA A 63 -18.04 23.96 8.54
C ALA A 63 -17.88 22.45 8.32
N GLU A 64 -18.03 21.63 9.36
CA GLU A 64 -17.99 20.16 9.23
C GLU A 64 -19.13 19.62 8.37
N LEU A 65 -20.35 20.15 8.51
CA LEU A 65 -21.50 19.74 7.71
C LEU A 65 -21.37 20.19 6.25
N GLU A 66 -20.89 21.41 6.03
CA GLU A 66 -20.73 21.99 4.69
C GLU A 66 -19.64 21.29 3.87
N THR A 67 -18.59 20.80 4.54
CA THR A 67 -17.44 20.14 3.90
C THR A 67 -17.44 18.62 3.97
N ALA A 68 -18.61 18.04 4.26
CA ALA A 68 -18.77 16.59 4.42
C ALA A 68 -18.32 15.81 3.17
N ALA A 69 -18.58 16.35 1.96
CA ALA A 69 -18.22 15.71 0.70
C ALA A 69 -16.70 15.72 0.46
N GLU A 70 -16.01 16.81 0.77
CA GLU A 70 -14.55 16.91 0.69
C GLU A 70 -13.90 15.98 1.70
N ARG A 71 -14.46 15.89 2.91
CA ARG A 71 -14.01 14.97 3.94
C ARG A 71 -14.13 13.52 3.49
N GLU A 72 -15.28 13.15 2.93
CA GLU A 72 -15.51 11.80 2.39
C GLU A 72 -14.49 11.45 1.30
N LYS A 73 -14.24 12.36 0.35
CA LYS A 73 -13.24 12.17 -0.71
C LYS A 73 -11.84 11.96 -0.13
N ARG A 74 -11.45 12.75 0.87
CA ARG A 74 -10.17 12.57 1.57
C ARG A 74 -10.10 11.20 2.25
N ASP A 75 -11.14 10.81 2.99
CA ASP A 75 -11.15 9.56 3.75
C ASP A 75 -11.09 8.34 2.81
N ILE A 76 -11.75 8.40 1.64
CA ILE A 76 -11.61 7.38 0.57
C ILE A 76 -10.17 7.32 0.05
N ALA A 77 -9.55 8.48 -0.20
CA ALA A 77 -8.16 8.53 -0.68
C ALA A 77 -7.15 8.02 0.36
N ASP A 78 -7.34 8.33 1.66
CA ASP A 78 -6.54 7.77 2.76
C ASP A 78 -6.67 6.25 2.81
N ALA A 79 -7.90 5.74 2.73
CA ALA A 79 -8.14 4.30 2.71
C ALA A 79 -7.44 3.60 1.53
N ALA A 80 -7.49 4.20 0.33
CA ALA A 80 -6.82 3.70 -0.85
C ALA A 80 -5.29 3.68 -0.69
N TYR A 81 -4.71 4.76 -0.17
CA TYR A 81 -3.28 4.85 0.13
C TYR A 81 -2.85 3.79 1.15
N ARG A 82 -3.57 3.66 2.28
CA ARG A 82 -3.27 2.65 3.31
C ARG A 82 -3.38 1.23 2.78
N TYR A 83 -4.33 0.97 1.89
CA TYR A 83 -4.44 -0.32 1.23
C TYR A 83 -3.20 -0.60 0.36
N ALA A 84 -2.80 0.36 -0.47
CA ALA A 84 -1.60 0.25 -1.31
C ALA A 84 -0.32 0.02 -0.49
N ASP A 85 -0.14 0.74 0.62
CA ASP A 85 0.99 0.56 1.54
C ASP A 85 1.01 -0.84 2.18
N ARG A 86 -0.15 -1.33 2.64
CA ARG A 86 -0.25 -2.70 3.19
C ARG A 86 0.05 -3.76 2.13
N GLN A 87 -0.42 -3.55 0.89
CA GLN A 87 -0.14 -4.46 -0.21
C GLN A 87 1.36 -4.49 -0.54
N ALA A 88 2.05 -3.34 -0.53
CA ALA A 88 3.49 -3.28 -0.73
C ALA A 88 4.25 -4.07 0.35
N LYS A 89 3.87 -3.92 1.61
CA LYS A 89 4.44 -4.68 2.75
C LYS A 89 4.19 -6.19 2.65
N ALA A 90 2.99 -6.57 2.20
CA ALA A 90 2.66 -7.97 1.96
C ALA A 90 3.54 -8.60 0.87
N LEU A 91 3.73 -7.89 -0.26
CA LEU A 91 4.61 -8.33 -1.34
C LEU A 91 6.07 -8.44 -0.88
N GLU A 92 6.57 -7.49 -0.09
CA GLU A 92 7.91 -7.59 0.48
C GLU A 92 8.07 -8.84 1.37
N SER A 93 7.05 -9.13 2.19
CA SER A 93 7.04 -10.30 3.06
C SER A 93 7.00 -11.61 2.26
N GLU A 94 6.21 -11.64 1.18
CA GLU A 94 6.16 -12.75 0.23
C GLU A 94 7.51 -12.98 -0.46
N LEU A 95 8.18 -11.92 -0.92
CA LEU A 95 9.51 -12.01 -1.51
C LEU A 95 10.52 -12.64 -0.53
N ARG A 96 10.52 -12.20 0.73
CA ARG A 96 11.40 -12.76 1.78
C ARG A 96 11.10 -14.23 2.03
N ALA A 97 9.82 -14.62 2.07
CA ALA A 97 9.42 -16.02 2.22
C ALA A 97 9.91 -16.87 1.04
N MET A 98 9.75 -16.39 -0.19
CA MET A 98 10.20 -17.10 -1.40
C MET A 98 11.73 -17.22 -1.49
N GLN A 99 12.47 -16.20 -1.06
CA GLN A 99 13.93 -16.27 -0.96
C GLN A 99 14.39 -17.34 0.04
N SER A 100 13.70 -17.47 1.18
CA SER A 100 13.94 -18.52 2.17
C SER A 100 13.66 -19.92 1.61
N VAL A 101 12.52 -20.10 0.92
CA VAL A 101 12.19 -21.35 0.22
C VAL A 101 13.27 -21.70 -0.82
N GLY A 102 13.72 -20.72 -1.61
CA GLY A 102 14.79 -20.92 -2.59
C GLY A 102 16.11 -21.35 -1.97
N ALA A 103 16.46 -20.82 -0.79
CA ALA A 103 17.64 -21.26 -0.05
C ALA A 103 17.53 -22.73 0.39
N SER A 104 16.37 -23.13 0.91
CA SER A 104 16.09 -24.51 1.31
C SER A 104 16.17 -25.48 0.12
N VAL A 105 15.52 -25.14 -0.99
CA VAL A 105 15.53 -25.95 -2.23
C VAL A 105 16.96 -26.13 -2.76
N ARG A 106 17.77 -25.07 -2.82
CA ARG A 106 19.19 -25.19 -3.22
C ARG A 106 19.99 -26.12 -2.29
N GLY A 107 19.70 -26.11 -0.99
CA GLY A 107 20.29 -27.03 -0.02
C GLY A 107 19.95 -28.49 -0.33
N MET A 108 18.69 -28.80 -0.64
CA MET A 108 18.24 -30.16 -0.97
C MET A 108 18.92 -30.72 -2.24
N TYR A 109 18.97 -29.93 -3.32
CA TYR A 109 19.63 -30.34 -4.57
C TYR A 109 21.17 -30.37 -4.45
N GLY A 110 21.77 -29.58 -3.56
CA GLY A 110 23.22 -29.59 -3.31
C GLY A 110 23.73 -30.81 -2.54
N VAL A 111 22.90 -31.42 -1.68
CA VAL A 111 23.23 -32.66 -0.94
C VAL A 111 23.10 -33.89 -1.83
N ALA A 112 22.16 -33.91 -2.77
CA ALA A 112 21.95 -35.01 -3.71
C ALA A 112 23.16 -35.29 -4.64
N GLY A 113 24.05 -34.31 -4.84
CA GLY A 113 25.25 -34.45 -5.68
C GLY A 113 26.53 -34.92 -4.96
N ARG A 114 26.51 -35.20 -3.64
CA ARG A 114 27.69 -35.62 -2.86
C ARG A 114 27.53 -36.98 -2.15
N GLY A 115 26.60 -37.82 -2.60
CA GLY A 115 26.28 -39.11 -1.95
C GLY A 115 26.96 -40.35 -2.52
N GLU A 116 27.68 -40.24 -3.65
CA GLU A 116 28.40 -41.37 -4.27
C GLU A 116 29.85 -40.97 -4.55
N GLN A 117 30.73 -41.11 -3.54
CA GLN A 117 32.18 -41.36 -3.70
C GLN A 117 32.65 -42.26 -2.57
#